data_AF-A0A7W7PCZ8-F1
#
_entry.id   AF-A0A7W7PCZ8-F1
#
_cell.length_a   1.000
_cell.length_b   1.000
_cell.length_c   1.000
_cell.angle_alpha   90.00
_cell.angle_beta   90.00
_cell.angle_gamma   90.00
#
_symmetry.space_group_name_H-M   'P 1'
#
loop_
_entity.id
_entity.type
_entity.pdbx_description
1 polymer ?
#
loop_
_entity_poly.entity_id
_entity_poly.type
_entity_poly.pdbx_seq_one_letter_code
_entity_poly.pdbx_strand_id
1 'polypeptide(L)' 'MTDDGFMGPPWQIDHIPVEPARSTRRRGPHVLTFDSGRGWARFVFIRRTADPQIVIEELFWQ' A
#
# COMPACT_ATOMS: atom_id res chain seq x y z
N MET A 1 -18.44 0.50 43.80
CA MET A 1 -17.05 0.39 43.32
C MET A 1 -16.93 -0.99 42.70
N THR A 2 -17.21 -1.05 41.40
CA THR A 2 -16.96 -2.22 40.55
C THR A 2 -16.52 -1.65 39.21
N ASP A 3 -15.46 -2.26 38.70
CA ASP A 3 -14.63 -1.89 37.58
C ASP A 3 -15.28 -2.42 36.29
N ASP A 4 -15.88 -1.53 35.49
CA ASP A 4 -16.51 -1.88 34.22
C ASP A 4 -15.86 -1.07 33.09
N GLY A 5 -14.70 -1.57 32.65
CA GLY A 5 -14.53 -1.89 31.23
C GLY A 5 -14.36 -0.73 30.27
N PHE A 6 -13.20 -0.06 30.37
CA PHE A 6 -12.24 0.24 29.29
C PHE A 6 -12.61 -0.11 27.83
N MET A 7 -13.74 0.39 27.30
CA MET A 7 -14.06 0.35 25.87
C MET A 7 -14.50 1.74 25.44
N GLY A 8 -13.56 2.50 24.88
CA GLY A 8 -13.82 3.81 24.28
C GLY A 8 -14.81 3.74 23.11
N PRO A 9 -15.35 4.88 22.67
CA PRO A 9 -16.42 4.92 21.67
C PRO A 9 -15.96 4.38 20.30
N PRO A 10 -16.87 3.74 19.53
CA PRO A 10 -16.57 2.95 18.33
C PRO A 10 -16.08 3.76 17.11
N TRP A 11 -15.95 5.07 17.24
CA TRP A 11 -15.49 5.96 16.17
C TRP A 11 -14.02 6.37 16.30
N GLN A 12 -13.35 6.01 17.39
CA GLN A 12 -11.92 6.25 17.55
C GLN A 12 -11.14 5.14 16.85
N ILE A 13 -10.95 5.28 15.54
CA ILE A 13 -9.93 4.51 14.82
C ILE A 13 -8.60 5.20 15.12
N ASP A 14 -7.79 4.60 15.99
CA ASP A 14 -6.38 4.95 16.08
C ASP A 14 -5.76 4.65 14.71
N HIS A 15 -5.26 5.71 14.07
CA HIS A 15 -4.77 5.72 12.69
C HIS A 15 -3.86 4.51 12.39
N ILE A 16 -4.31 3.64 11.48
CA ILE A 16 -3.60 2.41 11.09
C ILE A 16 -2.34 2.81 10.30
N PRO A 17 -1.12 2.58 10.82
CA PRO A 17 0.09 2.78 10.03
C PRO A 17 0.18 1.67 8.97
N VAL A 18 0.29 2.05 7.70
CA VAL A 18 0.43 1.13 6.57
C VAL A 18 1.90 1.08 6.12
N GLU A 19 2.50 -0.10 6.16
CA GLU A 19 3.78 -0.45 5.50
C GLU A 19 3.69 -1.90 4.96
N PRO A 20 4.63 -2.40 4.13
CA PRO A 20 4.88 -2.05 2.74
C PRO A 20 4.66 -3.27 1.80
N ALA A 21 4.41 -3.06 0.51
CA ALA A 21 4.52 -4.15 -0.46
C ALA A 21 5.99 -4.35 -0.89
N ARG A 22 6.73 -5.18 -0.15
CA ARG A 22 8.04 -5.68 -0.59
C ARG A 22 7.86 -6.86 -1.55
N SER A 23 7.98 -6.60 -2.84
CA SER A 23 7.98 -7.68 -3.85
C SER A 23 9.29 -8.48 -3.79
N THR A 24 9.25 -9.67 -3.20
CA THR A 24 10.32 -10.69 -3.29
C THR A 24 10.18 -11.59 -4.52
N ARG A 25 9.05 -11.47 -5.25
CA ARG A 25 8.80 -12.24 -6.49
C ARG A 25 9.35 -11.48 -7.69
N ARG A 26 10.37 -12.05 -8.35
CA ARG A 26 11.01 -11.53 -9.59
C ARG A 26 10.06 -11.23 -10.78
N ARG A 27 8.75 -11.49 -10.65
CA ARG A 27 7.70 -11.28 -11.67
C ARG A 27 6.34 -10.88 -11.08
N GLY A 28 6.26 -10.63 -9.77
CA GLY A 28 5.01 -10.24 -9.12
C GLY A 28 4.77 -8.73 -9.19
N PRO A 29 3.59 -8.24 -8.79
CA PRO A 29 3.35 -6.81 -8.67
C PRO A 29 4.36 -6.16 -7.73
N HIS A 30 4.92 -5.05 -8.17
CA HIS A 30 5.81 -4.18 -7.41
C HIS A 30 5.02 -2.98 -6.93
N VAL A 31 5.44 -2.39 -5.81
CA VAL A 31 4.88 -1.13 -5.33
C VAL A 31 5.97 -0.07 -5.27
N LEU A 32 5.65 1.11 -5.78
CA LEU A 32 6.48 2.31 -5.64
C LEU A 32 5.69 3.36 -4.86
N THR A 33 6.36 4.04 -3.94
CA THR A 33 5.84 5.24 -3.28
C THR A 33 6.40 6.47 -3.97
N PHE A 34 5.58 7.52 -4.07
CA PHE A 34 5.95 8.78 -4.69
C PHE A 34 5.34 9.96 -3.91
N ASP A 35 5.65 11.19 -4.33
CA ASP A 35 5.17 12.42 -3.69
C ASP A 35 5.42 12.46 -2.18
N SER A 36 6.66 12.17 -1.77
CA SER A 36 7.07 12.11 -0.36
C SER A 36 6.21 11.18 0.52
N GLY A 37 5.60 10.15 -0.07
CA GLY A 37 4.75 9.18 0.62
C GLY A 37 3.25 9.46 0.55
N ARG A 38 2.81 10.52 -0.14
CA ARG A 38 1.38 10.82 -0.37
C ARG A 38 0.75 10.00 -1.51
N GLY A 39 1.58 9.36 -2.32
CA GLY A 39 1.13 8.52 -3.42
C GLY A 39 1.78 7.15 -3.41
N TRP A 40 1.05 6.16 -3.90
CA TRP A 40 1.59 4.84 -4.18
C TRP A 40 0.98 4.27 -5.46
N ALA A 41 1.77 3.45 -6.16
CA ALA A 41 1.31 2.73 -7.34
C ALA A 41 1.74 1.27 -7.27
N ARG A 42 0.83 0.36 -7.64
CA ARG A 42 1.11 -1.05 -7.88
C ARG A 42 1.33 -1.26 -9.37
N PHE A 43 2.44 -1.87 -9.74
CA PHE A 43 2.83 -2.00 -11.15
C PHE A 43 3.47 -3.36 -11.45
N VAL A 44 3.43 -3.75 -12.71
CA VAL A 44 4.17 -4.90 -13.25
C VAL A 44 5.14 -4.45 -14.33
N PHE A 45 6.29 -5.11 -14.42
CA PHE A 45 7.28 -4.83 -15.47
C PHE A 45 7.30 -5.95 -16.51
N ILE A 46 6.91 -5.62 -17.74
CA ILE A 46 6.91 -6.53 -18.88
C ILE A 46 8.26 -6.42 -19.59
N ARG A 47 9.21 -7.29 -19.20
CA ARG A 47 10.62 -7.15 -19.58
C ARG A 47 11.09 -7.88 -20.85
N ARG A 48 10.29 -8.80 -21.41
CA ARG A 48 10.70 -9.71 -22.52
C ARG A 48 9.82 -9.51 -23.75
N THR A 49 9.76 -8.27 -24.23
CA THR A 49 9.06 -7.87 -25.46
C THR A 49 9.96 -6.92 -26.26
N ALA A 50 9.66 -6.69 -27.55
CA ALA A 50 10.35 -5.69 -28.37
C ALA A 50 10.28 -4.27 -27.78
N ASP A 51 9.25 -4.00 -26.98
CA ASP A 51 9.06 -2.78 -26.21
C ASP A 51 8.78 -3.12 -24.73
N PRO A 52 9.77 -2.98 -23.83
CA PRO A 52 9.59 -3.21 -22.40
C PRO A 52 8.70 -2.14 -21.75
N GLN A 53 7.71 -2.56 -20.97
CA GLN A 53 6.70 -1.65 -20.41
C GLN A 53 6.56 -1.79 -18.90
N ILE A 54 6.25 -0.67 -18.24
CA ILE A 54 5.75 -0.64 -16.86
C ILE A 54 4.25 -0.38 -16.94
N VAL A 55 3.45 -1.34 -16.49
CA VAL A 55 1.99 -1.20 -16.45
C VAL A 55 1.59 -0.92 -15.02
N ILE A 56 0.92 0.21 -14.79
CA ILE A 56 0.33 0.55 -13.51
C ILE A 56 -1.02 -0.17 -13.42
N GLU A 57 -1.15 -1.05 -12.44
CA GLU A 57 -2.38 -1.81 -12.19
C GLU A 57 -3.29 -1.08 -11.19
N GLU A 58 -2.72 -0.41 -10.20
CA GLU A 58 -3.43 0.44 -9.23
C GLU A 58 -2.62 1.70 -8.93
N LEU A 59 -3.33 2.81 -8.74
CA LEU A 59 -2.76 4.11 -8.43
C LEU A 59 -3.61 4.79 -7.36
N PHE A 60 -2.94 5.32 -6.35
CA PHE A 60 -3.54 6.21 -5.35
C PHE A 60 -2.65 7.45 -5.18
N TRP A 61 -3.30 8.61 -5.07
CA TRP A 61 -2.65 9.90 -4.80
C TRP A 61 -3.68 10.85 -4.16
N GLN A 62 -3.28 11.55 -3.11
CA GLN A 62 -4.11 12.52 -2.37
C GLN A 62 -3.30 13.77 -2.01
#